data_AF-A0A392P3V5-F1
#
_entry.id   AF-A0A392P3V5-F1
#
_cell.length_a   1.000
_cell.length_b   1.000
_cell.length_c   1.000
_cell.angle_alpha   90.00
_cell.angle_beta   90.00
_cell.angle_gamma   90.00
#
_symmetry.space_group_name_H-M   'P 1'
#
loop_
_entity.id
_entity.type
_entity.pdbx_description
1 polymer ?
#
loop_
_entity_poly.entity_id
_entity_poly.type
_entity_poly.pdbx_seq_one_letter_code
_entity_poly.pdbx_strand_id
1 'polypeptide(L)'
;MPMDVGKLKNLQVLSSFYVDKGCEANIQQLGELNLHGALSISKVQNIINPADALAANLKNKVHLLKLELEWNANSDDSEKEREVLEKLQPSNHLKELSIRSYGGTRFPDWFGDNSLFNVVSLKLSNCENCVLLPPLGILPSLKELRIVGLSGIVVLFRVSKSSL
;
A
#
# COMPACT_ATOMS: atom_id res chain seq x y z
N MET A 1 11.49 -14.70 4.67
CA MET A 1 11.74 -14.61 3.21
C MET A 1 13.13 -15.21 2.92
N PRO A 2 13.41 -15.84 1.76
CA PRO A 2 14.79 -16.25 1.45
C PRO A 2 15.71 -15.03 1.49
N MET A 3 16.89 -15.19 2.07
CA MET A 3 17.94 -14.18 1.94
C MET A 3 18.36 -14.17 0.47
N ASP A 4 18.46 -12.99 -0.16
CA ASP A 4 18.90 -12.77 -1.54
C ASP A 4 17.88 -12.90 -2.68
N VAL A 5 16.57 -12.78 -2.42
CA VAL A 5 15.58 -12.71 -3.53
C VAL A 5 15.92 -11.56 -4.50
N GLY A 6 16.43 -10.43 -4.01
CA GLY A 6 16.86 -9.30 -4.83
C GLY A 6 18.03 -9.58 -5.80
N LYS A 7 18.75 -10.71 -5.63
CA LYS A 7 19.81 -11.14 -6.58
C LYS A 7 19.23 -11.85 -7.81
N LEU A 8 17.97 -12.25 -7.78
CA LEU A 8 17.29 -12.94 -8.87
C LEU A 8 16.85 -11.94 -9.95
N LYS A 9 17.79 -11.36 -10.71
CA LYS A 9 17.53 -10.28 -11.68
C LYS A 9 16.52 -10.62 -12.79
N ASN A 10 16.34 -11.90 -13.08
CA ASN A 10 15.35 -12.38 -14.06
C ASN A 10 13.99 -12.71 -13.45
N LEU A 11 13.83 -12.60 -12.12
CA LEU A 11 12.57 -12.85 -11.45
C LEU A 11 11.60 -11.69 -11.72
N GLN A 12 10.55 -11.99 -12.48
CA GLN A 12 9.49 -11.02 -12.80
C GLN A 12 8.22 -11.26 -12.00
N VAL A 13 7.93 -12.50 -11.60
CA VAL A 13 6.69 -12.83 -10.89
C VAL A 13 7.05 -13.27 -9.48
N LEU A 14 6.57 -12.52 -8.50
CA LEU A 14 6.69 -12.83 -7.08
C LEU A 14 5.35 -12.57 -6.40
N SER A 15 4.62 -13.63 -6.08
CA SER A 15 3.25 -13.51 -5.55
C SER A 15 3.20 -12.99 -4.11
N SER A 16 4.17 -13.35 -3.27
CA SER A 16 4.16 -13.04 -1.84
C SER A 16 5.54 -12.67 -1.34
N PHE A 17 5.61 -11.61 -0.55
CA PHE A 17 6.79 -11.09 0.10
C PHE A 17 6.50 -10.88 1.58
N TYR A 18 7.35 -11.41 2.46
CA TYR A 18 7.19 -11.29 3.91
C TYR A 18 8.30 -10.42 4.48
N VAL A 19 7.93 -9.32 5.12
CA VAL A 19 8.90 -8.48 5.84
C VAL A 19 9.32 -9.20 7.12
N ASP A 20 10.57 -9.67 7.15
CA ASP A 20 11.11 -10.39 8.30
C ASP A 20 11.48 -9.45 9.45
N LYS A 21 11.03 -9.78 10.66
CA LYS A 21 11.34 -9.01 11.87
C LYS A 21 12.84 -9.11 12.18
N GLY A 22 13.51 -7.96 12.36
CA GLY A 22 14.94 -7.89 12.69
C GLY A 22 15.88 -7.96 11.48
N CYS A 23 15.37 -7.90 10.25
CA CYS A 23 16.19 -7.81 9.04
C CYS A 23 15.85 -6.49 8.32
N GLU A 24 16.62 -5.44 8.60
CA GLU A 24 16.38 -4.07 8.08
C GLU A 24 16.47 -4.02 6.54
N ALA A 25 17.39 -4.78 5.95
CA ALA A 25 17.58 -4.82 4.49
C ALA A 25 16.54 -5.69 3.74
N ASN A 26 15.55 -6.27 4.43
CA ASN A 26 14.64 -7.23 3.82
C ASN A 26 13.81 -6.60 2.69
N ILE A 27 13.09 -5.51 2.98
CA ILE A 27 12.21 -4.85 2.01
C ILE A 27 12.98 -4.22 0.83
N GLN A 28 14.23 -3.81 1.06
CA GLN A 28 15.10 -3.21 0.05
C GLN A 28 15.36 -4.16 -1.13
N GLN A 29 15.29 -5.48 -0.90
CA GLN A 29 15.41 -6.49 -1.96
C GLN A 29 14.36 -6.36 -3.05
N LEU A 30 13.17 -5.81 -2.75
CA LEU A 30 12.17 -5.55 -3.77
C LEU A 30 12.62 -4.48 -4.78
N GLY A 31 13.44 -3.51 -4.35
CA GLY A 31 13.99 -2.47 -5.22
C GLY A 31 14.79 -3.02 -6.39
N GLU A 32 15.42 -4.16 -6.15
CA GLU A 32 16.33 -4.84 -7.07
C GLU A 32 15.63 -5.68 -8.17
N LEU A 33 14.29 -5.78 -8.10
CA LEU A 33 13.47 -6.65 -8.95
C LEU A 33 12.53 -5.83 -9.84
N ASN A 34 12.43 -6.20 -11.11
CA ASN A 34 11.40 -5.67 -12.00
C ASN A 34 10.16 -6.58 -11.96
N LEU A 35 9.29 -6.35 -10.98
CA LEU A 35 8.13 -7.22 -10.74
C LEU A 35 6.94 -6.86 -11.63
N HIS A 36 6.27 -7.90 -12.11
CA HIS A 36 5.15 -7.90 -13.03
C HIS A 36 3.93 -8.56 -12.36
N GLY A 37 2.73 -8.19 -12.81
CA GLY A 37 1.51 -8.86 -12.38
C GLY A 37 1.10 -8.49 -10.96
N ALA A 38 1.17 -9.44 -10.03
CA ALA A 38 0.65 -9.30 -8.67
C ALA A 38 1.72 -9.53 -7.60
N LEU A 39 1.72 -8.66 -6.59
CA LEU A 39 2.58 -8.75 -5.41
C LEU A 39 1.75 -8.54 -4.14
N SER A 40 1.92 -9.44 -3.18
CA SER A 40 1.42 -9.27 -1.81
C SER A 40 2.60 -9.07 -0.86
N ILE A 41 2.57 -8.02 -0.04
CA ILE A 41 3.59 -7.72 0.97
C ILE A 41 2.92 -7.84 2.34
N SER A 42 3.30 -8.87 3.09
CA SER A 42 2.77 -9.15 4.42
C SER A 42 3.76 -8.77 5.51
N LYS A 43 3.21 -8.50 6.70
CA LYS A 43 3.92 -8.11 7.91
C LYS A 43 4.64 -6.75 7.80
N VAL A 44 4.03 -5.80 7.08
CA VAL A 44 4.63 -4.50 6.79
C VAL A 44 5.00 -3.71 8.07
N GLN A 45 4.33 -3.95 9.19
CA GLN A 45 4.67 -3.37 10.51
C GLN A 45 6.12 -3.63 10.97
N ASN A 46 6.77 -4.67 10.41
CA ASN A 46 8.14 -5.05 10.77
C ASN A 46 9.20 -4.10 10.19
N ILE A 47 8.81 -3.17 9.30
CA ILE A 47 9.69 -2.08 8.86
C ILE A 47 9.93 -1.16 10.07
N ILE A 48 11.18 -1.07 10.49
CA ILE A 48 11.60 -0.28 11.66
C ILE A 48 11.78 1.18 11.26
N ASN A 49 12.56 1.44 10.22
CA ASN A 49 12.77 2.77 9.68
C ASN A 49 11.88 2.98 8.44
N PRO A 50 10.90 3.90 8.47
CA PRO A 50 10.05 4.18 7.32
C PRO A 50 10.80 4.53 6.04
N ALA A 51 12.02 5.09 6.15
CA ALA A 51 12.85 5.39 4.99
C ALA A 51 13.24 4.13 4.18
N ASP A 52 13.35 2.96 4.81
CA ASP A 52 13.70 1.71 4.12
C ASP A 52 12.62 1.26 3.14
N ALA A 53 11.36 1.63 3.40
CA ALA A 53 10.25 1.30 2.52
C ALA A 53 10.38 1.96 1.13
N LEU A 54 11.08 3.11 1.03
CA LEU A 54 11.36 3.76 -0.26
C LEU A 54 12.20 2.85 -1.18
N ALA A 55 13.10 2.05 -0.60
CA ALA A 55 13.96 1.17 -1.37
C ALA A 55 13.18 0.05 -2.06
N ALA A 56 11.94 -0.26 -1.64
CA ALA A 56 11.07 -1.18 -2.38
C ALA A 56 10.76 -0.69 -3.80
N ASN A 57 10.84 0.62 -4.02
CA ASN A 57 10.71 1.28 -5.30
C ASN A 57 9.43 0.90 -6.08
N LEU A 58 8.30 0.73 -5.37
CA LEU A 58 7.03 0.29 -5.95
C LEU A 58 6.52 1.26 -7.03
N LYS A 59 6.78 2.56 -6.88
CA LYS A 59 6.43 3.63 -7.81
C LYS A 59 6.94 3.38 -9.24
N ASN A 60 8.13 2.79 -9.36
CA ASN A 60 8.78 2.56 -10.66
C ASN A 60 8.50 1.16 -11.23
N LYS A 61 7.71 0.31 -10.56
CA LYS A 61 7.31 -1.02 -11.05
C LYS A 61 6.09 -0.93 -11.95
N VAL A 62 6.28 -0.38 -13.16
CA VAL A 62 5.20 -0.09 -14.12
C VAL A 62 4.43 -1.34 -14.60
N HIS A 63 5.02 -2.52 -14.47
CA HIS A 63 4.39 -3.79 -14.85
C HIS A 63 3.64 -4.46 -13.69
N LEU A 64 3.74 -3.91 -12.47
CA LEU A 64 2.98 -4.37 -11.32
C LEU A 64 1.55 -3.81 -11.40
N LEU A 65 0.58 -4.71 -11.58
CA LEU A 65 -0.83 -4.37 -11.79
C LEU A 65 -1.67 -4.56 -10.53
N LYS A 66 -1.23 -5.43 -9.62
CA LYS A 66 -1.92 -5.72 -8.36
C LYS A 66 -0.95 -5.65 -7.18
N LEU A 67 -1.35 -4.90 -6.16
CA LEU A 67 -0.60 -4.76 -4.92
C LEU A 67 -1.51 -5.02 -3.72
N GLU A 68 -1.06 -5.90 -2.84
CA GLU A 68 -1.64 -6.09 -1.52
C GLU A 68 -0.61 -5.75 -0.44
N LEU A 69 -1.01 -4.93 0.52
CA LEU A 69 -0.20 -4.55 1.67
C LEU A 69 -0.93 -4.97 2.94
N GLU A 70 -0.29 -5.80 3.76
CA GLU A 70 -0.88 -6.36 4.97
C GLU A 70 -0.01 -6.11 6.20
N TRP A 71 -0.62 -5.45 7.18
CA TRP A 71 -0.10 -5.28 8.53
C TRP A 71 -0.69 -6.33 9.48
N ASN A 72 -0.20 -6.39 10.72
CA ASN A 72 -0.89 -7.07 11.81
C ASN A 72 -1.70 -6.07 12.64
N ALA A 73 -2.78 -6.53 13.27
CA ALA A 73 -3.67 -5.66 14.06
C ALA A 73 -3.06 -5.15 15.39
N ASN A 74 -1.83 -5.53 15.74
CA ASN A 74 -1.24 -5.34 17.08
C ASN A 74 -0.10 -4.32 17.07
N SER A 75 -0.12 -3.35 16.16
CA SER A 75 0.91 -2.33 16.07
C SER A 75 0.44 -1.05 16.75
N ASP A 76 1.22 -0.61 17.74
CA ASP A 76 0.89 0.56 18.56
C ASP A 76 1.47 1.88 18.00
N ASP A 77 2.16 1.82 16.86
CA ASP A 77 2.88 2.96 16.28
C ASP A 77 2.23 3.46 14.98
N SER A 78 1.10 4.13 15.15
CA SER A 78 0.29 4.64 14.04
C SER A 78 1.01 5.65 13.15
N GLU A 79 1.93 6.46 13.71
CA GLU A 79 2.69 7.46 12.94
C GLU A 79 3.75 6.79 12.08
N LYS A 80 4.51 5.82 12.61
CA LYS A 80 5.44 5.03 11.80
C LYS A 80 4.72 4.32 10.66
N GLU A 81 3.55 3.74 10.91
CA GLU A 81 2.80 3.06 9.86
C GLU A 81 2.34 4.00 8.75
N ARG A 82 1.93 5.22 9.10
CA ARG A 82 1.61 6.26 8.11
C ARG A 82 2.81 6.58 7.24
N GLU A 83 3.97 6.78 7.85
CA GLU A 83 5.20 7.07 7.11
C GLU A 83 5.59 5.90 6.20
N VAL A 84 5.49 4.65 6.69
CA VAL A 84 5.77 3.45 5.88
C VAL A 84 4.83 3.37 4.69
N LEU A 85 3.52 3.53 4.90
CA LEU A 85 2.54 3.46 3.81
C LEU A 85 2.70 4.63 2.82
N GLU A 86 3.07 5.83 3.27
CA GLU A 86 3.45 6.96 2.42
C GLU A 86 4.63 6.59 1.49
N LYS A 87 5.65 5.90 2.04
CA LYS A 87 6.83 5.49 1.26
C LYS A 87 6.59 4.28 0.34
N LEU A 88 5.54 3.50 0.57
CA LEU A 88 5.10 2.40 -0.30
C LEU A 88 4.16 2.86 -1.44
N GLN A 89 4.33 4.09 -1.93
CA GLN A 89 3.56 4.64 -3.06
C GLN A 89 3.64 3.70 -4.28
N PRO A 90 2.50 3.21 -4.81
CA PRO A 90 2.49 2.35 -5.98
C PRO A 90 2.73 3.14 -7.28
N SER A 91 3.01 2.42 -8.36
CA SER A 91 3.02 2.99 -9.70
C SER A 91 1.61 3.44 -10.11
N ASN A 92 1.52 4.51 -10.90
CA ASN A 92 0.26 4.96 -11.50
C ASN A 92 -0.32 3.98 -12.53
N HIS A 93 0.36 2.88 -12.87
CA HIS A 93 -0.15 1.81 -13.74
C HIS A 93 -0.95 0.74 -12.97
N LEU A 94 -0.94 0.79 -11.63
CA LEU A 94 -1.62 -0.16 -10.77
C LEU A 94 -3.13 -0.19 -11.07
N LYS A 95 -3.70 -1.41 -11.12
CA LYS A 95 -5.13 -1.66 -11.37
C LYS A 95 -5.88 -2.11 -10.13
N GLU A 96 -5.22 -2.86 -9.24
CA GLU A 96 -5.82 -3.38 -8.01
C GLU A 96 -4.96 -3.04 -6.79
N LEU A 97 -5.58 -2.43 -5.78
CA LEU A 97 -4.94 -2.13 -4.50
C LEU A 97 -5.75 -2.73 -3.34
N SER A 98 -5.07 -3.50 -2.49
CA SER A 98 -5.62 -4.02 -1.23
C SER A 98 -4.76 -3.55 -0.06
N ILE A 99 -5.37 -2.92 0.93
CA ILE A 99 -4.72 -2.56 2.20
C ILE A 99 -5.46 -3.25 3.34
N ARG A 100 -4.73 -4.01 4.14
CA ARG A 100 -5.28 -4.81 5.24
C ARG A 100 -4.59 -4.52 6.56
N SER A 101 -5.40 -4.35 7.61
CA SER A 101 -4.96 -4.21 8.99
C SER A 101 -4.00 -3.04 9.24
N TYR A 102 -4.07 -2.01 8.40
CA TYR A 102 -3.29 -0.79 8.55
C TYR A 102 -3.76 -0.02 9.80
N GLY A 103 -2.83 0.19 10.74
CA GLY A 103 -3.05 0.83 12.04
C GLY A 103 -2.74 2.32 12.06
N GLY A 104 -2.41 2.94 10.92
CA GLY A 104 -2.28 4.39 10.81
C GLY A 104 -3.62 5.14 10.86
N THR A 105 -3.60 6.37 11.36
CA THR A 105 -4.83 7.16 11.63
C THR A 105 -5.46 7.81 10.39
N ARG A 106 -4.70 7.99 9.31
CA ARG A 106 -5.20 8.45 7.99
C ARG A 106 -4.41 7.76 6.88
N PHE A 107 -5.00 7.71 5.70
CA PHE A 107 -4.33 7.26 4.48
C PHE A 107 -3.32 8.31 3.97
N PRO A 108 -2.29 7.89 3.22
CA PRO A 108 -1.23 8.76 2.69
C PRO A 108 -1.73 9.72 1.62
N ASP A 109 -0.94 10.76 1.35
CA ASP A 109 -1.32 11.86 0.46
C ASP A 109 -1.47 11.38 -1.00
N TRP A 110 -0.76 10.32 -1.39
CA TRP A 110 -0.89 9.72 -2.70
C TRP A 110 -2.27 9.10 -3.02
N PHE A 111 -3.17 8.97 -2.04
CA PHE A 111 -4.59 8.69 -2.34
C PHE A 111 -5.31 9.87 -3.01
N GLY A 112 -4.82 11.10 -2.84
CA GLY A 112 -5.34 12.33 -3.46
C GLY A 112 -4.56 12.78 -4.71
N ASP A 113 -3.27 12.44 -4.81
CA ASP A 113 -2.36 13.00 -5.82
C ASP A 113 -2.32 12.23 -7.16
N ASN A 114 -3.47 11.77 -7.67
CA ASN A 114 -3.59 11.00 -8.93
C ASN A 114 -2.76 9.69 -8.99
N SER A 115 -2.12 9.24 -7.92
CA SER A 115 -1.28 8.02 -7.95
C SER A 115 -2.13 6.78 -8.19
N LEU A 116 -3.41 6.84 -7.85
CA LEU A 116 -4.38 5.77 -8.06
C LEU A 116 -5.28 5.98 -9.29
N PHE A 117 -4.86 6.82 -10.25
CA PHE A 117 -5.65 7.18 -11.43
C PHE A 117 -6.16 5.96 -12.22
N ASN A 118 -5.34 4.90 -12.33
CA ASN A 118 -5.67 3.68 -13.06
C ASN A 118 -6.31 2.58 -12.21
N VAL A 119 -6.47 2.79 -10.91
CA VAL A 119 -7.00 1.77 -10.00
C VAL A 119 -8.48 1.55 -10.30
N VAL A 120 -8.82 0.30 -10.59
CA VAL A 120 -10.17 -0.16 -10.91
C VAL A 120 -10.82 -0.85 -9.71
N SER A 121 -10.03 -1.54 -8.89
CA SER A 121 -10.50 -2.22 -7.67
C SER A 121 -9.68 -1.78 -6.46
N LEU A 122 -10.37 -1.25 -5.45
CA LEU A 122 -9.79 -0.83 -4.19
C LEU A 122 -10.45 -1.58 -3.04
N LYS A 123 -9.63 -2.25 -2.23
CA LYS A 123 -10.07 -2.95 -1.02
C LYS A 123 -9.34 -2.40 0.21
N LEU A 124 -10.12 -1.92 1.17
CA LEU A 124 -9.65 -1.49 2.48
C LEU A 124 -10.28 -2.41 3.52
N SER A 125 -9.47 -3.05 4.36
CA SER A 125 -10.00 -3.98 5.37
C SER A 125 -9.29 -3.89 6.71
N ASN A 126 -10.06 -3.88 7.79
CA ASN A 126 -9.57 -3.88 9.17
C ASN A 126 -8.62 -2.70 9.50
N CYS A 127 -8.82 -1.54 8.87
CA CYS A 127 -8.05 -0.33 9.18
C CYS A 127 -8.71 0.44 10.33
N GLU A 128 -8.76 -0.19 11.51
CA GLU A 128 -9.63 0.22 12.62
C GLU A 128 -9.26 1.59 13.22
N ASN A 129 -7.98 1.95 13.21
CA ASN A 129 -7.50 3.24 13.72
C ASN A 129 -7.75 4.41 12.76
N CYS A 130 -8.18 4.13 11.53
CA CYS A 130 -8.35 5.15 10.52
C CYS A 130 -9.62 5.98 10.78
N VAL A 131 -9.44 7.28 11.04
CA VAL A 131 -10.55 8.19 11.38
C VAL A 131 -11.15 8.90 10.16
N LEU A 132 -10.41 8.90 9.04
CA LEU A 132 -10.71 9.68 7.85
C LEU A 132 -10.37 8.87 6.60
N LEU A 133 -11.38 8.60 5.77
CA LEU A 133 -11.16 8.09 4.41
C LEU A 133 -10.71 9.20 3.49
N PRO A 134 -9.77 8.97 2.55
CA PRO A 134 -9.45 9.90 1.47
C PRO A 134 -10.66 10.05 0.52
N PRO A 135 -10.67 11.04 -0.39
CA PRO A 135 -11.79 11.27 -1.30
C PRO A 135 -11.85 10.19 -2.40
N LEU A 136 -12.21 8.95 -2.05
CA LEU A 136 -12.20 7.81 -2.97
C LEU A 136 -13.14 8.01 -4.18
N GLY A 137 -14.16 8.86 -4.05
CA GLY A 137 -15.09 9.20 -5.12
C GLY A 137 -14.51 10.05 -6.25
N ILE A 138 -13.29 10.58 -6.12
CA ILE A 138 -12.59 11.29 -7.21
C ILE A 138 -11.69 10.38 -8.05
N LEU A 139 -11.57 9.09 -7.70
CA LEU A 139 -10.75 8.14 -8.45
C LEU A 139 -11.42 7.81 -9.79
N PRO A 140 -10.82 8.18 -10.94
CA PRO A 140 -11.53 8.22 -12.22
C PRO A 140 -11.80 6.84 -12.83
N SER A 141 -10.96 5.85 -12.53
CA SER A 141 -11.09 4.48 -13.07
C SER A 141 -11.78 3.50 -12.12
N LEU A 142 -12.12 3.93 -10.90
CA LEU A 142 -12.59 3.03 -9.84
C LEU A 142 -13.97 2.46 -10.18
N LYS A 143 -14.09 1.13 -10.22
CA LYS A 143 -15.33 0.39 -10.47
C LYS A 143 -15.76 -0.43 -9.26
N GLU A 144 -14.80 -0.91 -8.49
CA GLU A 144 -15.03 -1.76 -7.33
C GLU A 144 -14.40 -1.11 -6.10
N LEU A 145 -15.23 -0.85 -5.10
CA LEU A 145 -14.78 -0.38 -3.79
C LEU A 145 -15.30 -1.33 -2.72
N ARG A 146 -14.39 -1.90 -1.95
CA ARG A 146 -14.74 -2.75 -0.81
C ARG A 146 -14.11 -2.20 0.46
N ILE A 147 -14.95 -1.82 1.42
CA ILE A 147 -14.53 -1.33 2.73
C ILE A 147 -15.15 -2.24 3.79
N VAL A 148 -14.33 -2.85 4.64
CA VAL A 148 -14.79 -3.77 5.71
C VAL A 148 -13.99 -3.54 6.98
N GLY A 149 -14.62 -3.40 8.14
CA GLY A 149 -13.90 -3.30 9.42
C GLY A 149 -13.09 -2.01 9.58
N LEU A 150 -13.64 -0.86 9.17
CA LEU A 150 -13.07 0.46 9.47
C LEU A 150 -13.91 1.14 10.55
N SER A 151 -13.82 0.64 11.78
CA SER A 151 -14.63 1.05 12.93
C SER A 151 -14.33 2.48 13.42
N GLY A 152 -13.12 2.99 13.19
CA GLY A 152 -12.71 4.33 13.63
C GLY A 152 -13.18 5.49 12.75
N ILE A 153 -13.82 5.25 11.61
CA ILE A 153 -14.22 6.34 10.69
C ILE A 153 -15.26 7.24 11.36
N VAL A 154 -14.93 8.52 11.47
CA VAL A 154 -15.85 9.57 11.98
C VAL A 154 -16.29 10.52 10.87
N VAL A 155 -15.48 10.68 9.81
CA VAL A 155 -15.74 11.66 8.73
C VAL A 155 -15.62 11.01 7.36
N LEU A 156 -16.63 11.23 6.50
CA LEU A 156 -16.58 10.98 5.07
C LEU A 156 -16.40 12.33 4.36
N PHE A 157 -15.45 12.44 3.42
CA PHE A 157 -15.35 13.64 2.60
C PHE A 157 -16.63 13.86 1.80
N ARG A 158 -17.19 15.06 1.91
CA ARG A 158 -18.33 15.49 1.11
C ARG A 158 -17.79 15.95 -0.24
N VAL A 159 -18.04 15.16 -1.29
CA VAL A 159 -17.75 15.60 -2.67
C VAL A 159 -18.79 16.66 -3.03
N SER A 160 -18.44 17.93 -2.88
CA SER A 160 -19.22 19.02 -3.44
C SER A 160 -19.08 18.93 -4.96
N LYS A 161 -20.15 18.58 -5.66
CA LYS A 161 -20.22 18.78 -7.11
C LYS A 161 -20.11 20.29 -7.34
N SER A 162 -18.94 20.75 -7.79
CA SER A 162 -18.84 22.05 -8.43
C SER A 162 -19.61 21.94 -9.75
N SER A 163 -20.78 22.56 -9.79
CA SER A 163 -21.60 22.73 -10.99
C SER A 163 -20.74 23.36 -12.09
N LEU A 164 -20.88 22.80 -13.31
CA LEU A 164 -20.35 23.35 -14.56
C LEU A 164 -20.73 24.81 -14.76
#